data_AF-A0A349BRS2-F1
#
_entry.id   AF-A0A349BRS2-F1
#
_cell.length_a   1.000
_cell.length_b   1.000
_cell.length_c   1.000
_cell.angle_alpha   90.00
_cell.angle_beta   90.00
_cell.angle_gamma   90.00
#
_symmetry.space_group_name_H-M   'P 1'
#
loop_
_entity.id
_entity.type
_entity.pdbx_description
1 polymer ?
#
loop_
_entity_poly.entity_id
_entity_poly.type
_entity_poly.pdbx_seq_one_letter_code
_entity_poly.pdbx_strand_id
1 'polypeptide(L)'
;MAISNSFNQFGNSGYPALGYRFNVTFNGIGIAESCPFQTVSMISVSNKSVLIADGGDNTREYKLPTTNKYKDVKLVRGLLSNNLDLLKWLENLGVDASGRLKPAIVVIELLNANSSNELVTVDKWSLYDCFPTSFLLGEMNSQKSAVVLETITLAYSKYERESVGGLLNYH
;
A
#
# COMPACT_ATOMS: atom_id res chain seq x y z
N MET A 1 -28.58 -9.36 14.02
CA MET A 1 -27.70 -10.26 13.22
C MET A 1 -26.32 -9.63 13.21
N ALA A 2 -25.40 -10.14 14.01
CA ALA A 2 -24.02 -9.66 14.01
C ALA A 2 -23.35 -10.22 12.75
N ILE A 3 -22.84 -9.32 11.92
CA ILE A 3 -21.97 -9.67 10.80
C ILE A 3 -20.69 -10.18 11.44
N SER A 4 -20.38 -11.47 11.25
CA SER A 4 -19.14 -12.06 11.74
C SER A 4 -17.98 -11.50 10.92
N ASN A 5 -17.50 -10.31 11.28
CA ASN A 5 -16.25 -9.79 10.74
C ASN A 5 -15.13 -10.70 11.22
N SER A 6 -14.46 -11.35 10.28
CA SER A 6 -13.30 -12.23 10.46
C SER A 6 -12.09 -11.55 11.12
N PHE A 7 -12.17 -10.26 11.42
CA PHE A 7 -11.10 -9.43 11.99
C PHE A 7 -11.17 -9.26 13.52
N ASN A 8 -12.20 -9.77 14.22
CA ASN A 8 -12.41 -9.55 15.66
C ASN A 8 -11.48 -10.31 16.63
N GLN A 9 -10.38 -10.91 16.17
CA GLN A 9 -9.51 -11.75 17.03
C GLN A 9 -8.36 -11.01 17.72
N PHE A 10 -8.23 -9.69 17.55
CA PHE A 10 -7.23 -8.94 18.28
C PHE A 10 -7.70 -8.64 19.69
N GLY A 11 -7.07 -9.32 20.65
CA GLY A 11 -7.12 -8.95 22.06
C GLY A 11 -6.73 -7.47 22.19
N ASN A 12 -7.58 -6.72 22.87
CA ASN A 12 -7.49 -5.28 23.07
C ASN A 12 -6.25 -4.92 23.90
N SER A 13 -5.07 -5.00 23.28
CA SER A 13 -3.79 -4.64 23.89
C SER A 13 -3.51 -3.20 23.46
N GLY A 14 -3.40 -2.28 24.43
CA GLY A 14 -3.02 -0.89 24.17
C GLY A 14 -1.58 -0.70 23.67
N TYR A 15 -0.94 -1.78 23.20
CA TYR A 15 0.41 -1.77 22.64
C TYR A 15 0.36 -1.53 21.13
N PRO A 16 1.29 -0.73 20.59
CA PRO A 16 1.38 -0.50 19.15
C PRO A 16 1.76 -1.80 18.43
N ALA A 17 1.18 -1.99 17.23
CA ALA A 17 1.52 -3.12 16.37
C ALA A 17 2.97 -3.03 15.85
N LEU A 18 3.62 -4.19 15.69
CA LEU A 18 5.01 -4.26 15.25
C LEU A 18 5.08 -4.33 13.72
N GLY A 19 5.84 -3.43 13.09
CA GLY A 19 5.87 -3.24 11.63
C GLY A 19 6.71 -4.22 10.81
N TYR A 20 7.16 -5.34 11.37
CA TYR A 20 8.08 -6.27 10.68
C TYR A 20 7.42 -7.52 10.09
N ARG A 21 6.12 -7.72 10.33
CA ARG A 21 5.34 -8.83 9.74
C ARG A 21 4.29 -8.24 8.83
N PHE A 22 4.51 -8.33 7.53
CA PHE A 22 3.56 -7.84 6.55
C PHE A 22 3.65 -8.65 5.27
N ASN A 23 2.55 -8.63 4.51
CA ASN A 23 2.46 -9.26 3.20
C ASN A 23 1.95 -8.24 2.17
N VAL A 24 2.34 -8.44 0.91
CA VAL A 24 1.90 -7.59 -0.20
C VAL A 24 1.37 -8.48 -1.32
N THR A 25 0.15 -8.23 -1.75
CA THR A 25 -0.53 -9.02 -2.78
C THR A 25 -0.91 -8.12 -3.95
N PHE A 26 -0.61 -8.57 -5.17
CA PHE A 26 -0.97 -7.88 -6.41
C PHE A 26 -2.18 -8.58 -7.04
N ASN A 27 -3.30 -7.87 -7.12
CA ASN A 27 -4.53 -8.38 -7.70
C ASN A 27 -4.72 -7.83 -9.12
N GLY A 28 -5.08 -8.70 -10.06
CA GLY A 28 -5.28 -8.37 -11.48
C GLY A 28 -4.06 -8.60 -12.37
N ILE A 29 -2.92 -8.99 -11.77
CA ILE A 29 -1.67 -9.32 -12.45
C ILE A 29 -1.28 -10.76 -12.10
N GLY A 30 -1.32 -11.66 -13.09
CA GLY A 30 -0.97 -13.06 -12.90
C GLY A 30 -1.76 -13.75 -11.78
N ILE A 31 -1.07 -14.57 -10.99
CA ILE A 31 -1.64 -15.25 -9.82
C ILE A 31 -1.62 -14.30 -8.62
N ALA A 32 -2.76 -14.17 -7.95
CA ALA A 32 -2.94 -13.34 -6.76
C ALA A 32 -2.30 -13.99 -5.52
N GLU A 33 -0.97 -14.09 -5.52
CA GLU A 33 -0.17 -14.63 -4.43
C GLU A 33 0.54 -13.52 -3.65
N SER A 34 0.73 -13.76 -2.36
CA SER A 34 1.54 -12.89 -1.50
C SER A 34 2.99 -12.89 -1.99
N CYS A 35 3.50 -11.70 -2.26
CA CYS A 35 4.86 -11.46 -2.68
C CYS A 35 5.70 -10.97 -1.49
N PRO A 36 6.88 -11.56 -1.22
CA PRO A 36 7.72 -11.12 -0.11
C PRO A 36 8.43 -9.81 -0.44
N PHE A 37 8.28 -8.82 0.43
CA PHE A 37 8.98 -7.53 0.36
C PHE A 37 9.80 -7.31 1.63
N GLN A 38 10.93 -6.63 1.47
CA GLN A 38 11.78 -6.24 2.59
C GLN A 38 11.26 -4.97 3.26
N THR A 39 10.80 -4.00 2.48
CA THR A 39 10.25 -2.74 3.02
C THR A 39 9.09 -2.23 2.18
N VAL A 40 8.08 -1.70 2.86
CA VAL A 40 6.97 -0.95 2.29
C VAL A 40 6.98 0.43 2.91
N SER A 41 6.89 1.49 2.11
CA SER A 41 6.97 2.86 2.61
C SER A 41 6.09 3.82 1.83
N MET A 42 5.82 4.98 2.44
CA MET A 42 5.17 6.14 1.83
C MET A 42 3.67 6.02 1.52
N ILE A 43 2.94 5.06 2.11
CA ILE A 43 1.47 5.07 2.09
C ILE A 43 0.98 6.32 2.84
N SER A 44 0.50 7.32 2.11
CA SER A 44 0.07 8.60 2.70
C SER A 44 -1.02 9.29 1.88
N VAL A 45 -1.84 10.06 2.59
CA VAL A 45 -2.83 10.98 2.02
C VAL A 45 -2.61 12.36 2.61
N SER A 46 -2.70 13.39 1.76
CA SER A 46 -2.58 14.79 2.16
C SER A 46 -3.50 15.65 1.32
N ASN A 47 -4.03 16.73 1.88
CA ASN A 47 -4.78 17.73 1.11
C ASN A 47 -4.23 19.13 1.42
N LYS A 48 -4.55 20.08 0.53
CA LYS A 48 -4.33 21.51 0.80
C LYS A 48 -5.63 22.11 1.32
N SER A 49 -5.54 23.30 1.90
CA SER A 49 -6.71 24.10 2.26
C SER A 49 -6.69 25.43 1.52
N VAL A 50 -7.89 25.89 1.16
CA VAL A 50 -8.14 27.22 0.62
C VAL A 50 -8.81 28.06 1.70
N LEU A 51 -8.40 29.33 1.81
CA LEU A 51 -8.95 30.27 2.79
C LEU A 51 -10.02 31.13 2.12
N ILE A 52 -11.16 31.28 2.78
CA ILE A 52 -12.26 32.12 2.34
C ILE A 52 -12.61 33.08 3.48
N ALA A 53 -12.56 34.38 3.20
CA ALA A 53 -13.05 35.40 4.10
C ALA A 53 -14.54 35.67 3.82
N ASP A 54 -15.32 35.85 4.88
CA ASP A 54 -16.70 36.33 4.79
C ASP A 54 -16.70 37.86 4.82
N GLY A 55 -17.51 38.50 3.98
CA GLY A 55 -17.61 39.97 3.93
C GLY A 55 -18.29 40.58 5.15
N GLY A 56 -19.01 39.78 5.94
CA GLY A 56 -19.69 40.22 7.17
C GLY A 56 -18.91 39.97 8.46
N ASP A 57 -17.83 39.19 8.43
CA ASP A 57 -17.07 38.80 9.62
C ASP A 57 -15.56 39.00 9.38
N ASN A 58 -15.05 40.13 9.87
CA ASN A 58 -13.65 40.51 9.73
C ASN A 58 -12.71 39.83 10.75
N THR A 59 -13.23 38.93 11.61
CA THR A 59 -12.45 38.35 12.71
C THR A 59 -11.94 36.94 12.44
N ARG A 60 -12.43 36.26 11.40
CA ARG A 60 -12.04 34.88 11.05
C ARG A 60 -12.08 34.60 9.55
N GLU A 61 -11.30 33.60 9.16
CA GLU A 61 -11.31 33.01 7.82
C GLU A 61 -11.71 31.53 7.88
N TYR A 62 -12.45 31.06 6.87
CA TYR A 62 -12.85 29.67 6.72
C TYR A 62 -11.80 28.89 5.93
N LYS A 63 -11.36 27.74 6.45
CA LYS A 63 -10.46 26.83 5.73
C LYS A 63 -11.26 25.71 5.09
N LEU A 64 -11.29 25.65 3.76
CA LEU A 64 -11.92 24.57 3.01
C LEU A 64 -10.88 23.58 2.47
N PRO A 65 -11.09 22.26 2.63
CA PRO A 65 -10.19 21.25 2.10
C PRO A 65 -10.28 21.18 0.56
N THR A 66 -9.14 20.96 -0.10
CA THR A 66 -9.07 20.64 -1.52
C THR A 66 -9.08 19.12 -1.75
N THR A 67 -8.93 18.70 -3.01
CA THR A 67 -8.73 17.30 -3.40
C THR A 67 -7.55 16.66 -2.66
N ASN A 68 -7.75 15.39 -2.30
CA ASN A 68 -6.72 14.55 -1.70
C ASN A 68 -5.61 14.24 -2.71
N LYS A 69 -4.38 14.24 -2.23
CA LYS A 69 -3.18 13.81 -2.93
C LYS A 69 -2.60 12.60 -2.21
N TYR A 70 -2.34 11.57 -2.99
CA TYR A 70 -1.68 10.36 -2.55
C TYR A 70 -0.23 10.39 -3.01
N LYS A 71 0.70 10.00 -2.13
CA LYS A 71 2.11 9.86 -2.53
C LYS A 71 2.33 8.45 -3.04
N ASP A 72 3.20 8.32 -4.04
CA ASP A 72 3.58 7.03 -4.58
C ASP A 72 4.17 6.12 -3.49
N VAL A 73 3.74 4.86 -3.48
CA VAL A 73 4.23 3.85 -2.55
C VAL A 73 5.56 3.32 -3.07
N LYS A 74 6.54 3.18 -2.17
CA LYS A 74 7.85 2.62 -2.49
C LYS A 74 8.00 1.26 -1.82
N LEU A 75 8.20 0.24 -2.66
CA LEU A 75 8.35 -1.15 -2.27
C LEU A 75 9.78 -1.60 -2.60
N VAL A 76 10.44 -2.29 -1.67
CA VAL A 76 11.77 -2.87 -1.91
C VAL A 76 11.71 -4.36 -1.62
N ARG A 77 12.22 -5.18 -2.53
CA ARG A 77 12.31 -6.64 -2.40
C ARG A 77 13.64 -7.15 -2.90
N GLY A 78 13.95 -8.41 -2.62
CA GLY A 78 15.03 -9.10 -3.32
C GLY A 78 14.65 -9.42 -4.77
N LEU A 79 15.65 -9.55 -5.63
CA LEU A 79 15.47 -10.11 -6.98
C LEU A 79 14.95 -11.55 -6.88
N LEU A 80 13.80 -11.82 -7.50
CA LEU A 80 13.15 -13.13 -7.47
C LEU A 80 12.80 -13.56 -8.90
N SER A 81 13.02 -14.84 -9.19
CA SER A 81 12.69 -15.43 -10.50
C SER A 81 11.26 -16.00 -10.57
N ASN A 82 10.47 -15.86 -9.51
CA ASN A 82 9.09 -16.31 -9.48
C ASN A 82 8.14 -15.20 -9.98
N ASN A 83 6.91 -15.58 -10.36
CA ASN A 83 5.87 -14.67 -10.81
C ASN A 83 6.26 -13.80 -12.02
N LEU A 84 6.48 -14.45 -13.17
CA LEU A 84 6.87 -13.81 -14.43
C LEU A 84 5.87 -12.74 -14.90
N ASP A 85 4.59 -12.89 -14.59
CA ASP A 85 3.56 -11.91 -14.98
C ASP A 85 3.71 -10.60 -14.20
N LEU A 86 4.00 -10.69 -12.90
CA LEU A 86 4.31 -9.52 -12.09
C LEU A 86 5.58 -8.83 -12.58
N LEU A 87 6.64 -9.60 -12.85
CA LEU A 87 7.90 -9.04 -13.37
C LEU A 87 7.68 -8.29 -14.69
N LYS A 88 6.98 -8.91 -15.65
CA LYS A 88 6.62 -8.26 -16.92
C LYS A 88 5.79 -7.00 -16.71
N TRP A 89 4.85 -7.01 -15.78
CA TRP A 89 4.05 -5.83 -15.47
C TRP A 89 4.89 -4.69 -14.87
N LEU A 90 5.83 -5.01 -13.98
CA LEU A 90 6.75 -4.04 -13.40
C LEU A 90 7.72 -3.45 -14.45
N GLU A 91 8.36 -4.30 -15.26
CA GLU A 91 9.32 -3.87 -16.28
C GLU A 91 8.67 -3.05 -17.40
N ASN A 92 7.43 -3.37 -17.79
CA ASN A 92 6.69 -2.60 -18.79
C ASN A 92 5.94 -1.40 -18.20
N LEU A 93 6.19 -1.02 -16.94
CA LEU A 93 5.53 0.09 -16.27
C LEU A 93 3.99 0.02 -16.34
N GLY A 94 3.47 -1.20 -16.24
CA GLY A 94 2.04 -1.50 -16.27
C GLY A 94 1.40 -1.46 -17.65
N VAL A 95 2.16 -1.25 -18.72
CA VAL A 95 1.64 -1.26 -20.10
C VAL A 95 1.57 -2.69 -20.63
N ASP A 96 0.42 -3.08 -21.16
CA ASP A 96 0.21 -4.41 -21.75
C ASP A 96 0.70 -4.48 -23.21
N ALA A 97 0.61 -5.68 -23.80
CA ALA A 97 1.02 -5.90 -25.20
C ALA A 97 0.20 -5.09 -26.24
N SER A 98 -0.96 -4.54 -25.84
CA SER A 98 -1.77 -3.65 -26.69
C SER A 98 -1.40 -2.17 -26.54
N GLY A 99 -0.40 -1.85 -25.72
CA GLY A 99 0.01 -0.48 -25.44
C GLY A 99 -0.91 0.25 -24.46
N ARG A 100 -1.79 -0.47 -23.75
CA ARG A 100 -2.72 0.12 -22.78
C ARG A 100 -2.22 -0.05 -21.36
N LEU A 101 -2.41 0.96 -20.54
CA LEU A 101 -2.12 0.88 -19.11
C LEU A 101 -3.10 -0.11 -18.46
N LYS A 102 -2.54 -1.12 -17.79
CA LYS A 102 -3.29 -2.11 -17.01
C LYS A 102 -3.03 -1.85 -15.51
N PRO A 103 -3.90 -1.09 -14.84
CA PRO A 103 -3.77 -0.88 -13.41
C PRO A 103 -4.09 -2.16 -12.63
N ALA A 104 -3.56 -2.23 -11.40
CA ALA A 104 -3.75 -3.33 -10.46
C ALA A 104 -4.31 -2.82 -9.13
N ILE A 105 -4.85 -3.73 -8.32
CA ILE A 105 -5.15 -3.46 -6.92
C ILE A 105 -4.02 -4.06 -6.09
N VAL A 106 -3.35 -3.25 -5.27
CA VAL A 106 -2.26 -3.73 -4.41
C VAL A 106 -2.73 -3.71 -2.97
N VAL A 107 -2.68 -4.87 -2.32
CA VAL A 107 -3.12 -5.05 -0.94
C VAL A 107 -1.90 -5.23 -0.06
N ILE A 108 -1.81 -4.42 0.99
CA ILE A 108 -0.73 -4.47 1.99
C ILE A 108 -1.37 -4.81 3.32
N GLU A 109 -0.93 -5.90 3.95
CA GLU A 109 -1.49 -6.39 5.20
C GLU A 109 -0.41 -6.38 6.28
N LEU A 110 -0.68 -5.70 7.40
CA LEU A 110 0.11 -5.81 8.61
C LEU A 110 -0.40 -6.99 9.44
N LEU A 111 0.50 -7.88 9.81
CA LEU A 111 0.19 -9.12 10.50
C LEU A 111 0.72 -9.08 11.93
N ASN A 112 0.05 -9.79 12.83
CA ASN A 112 0.59 -10.08 14.15
C ASN A 112 0.31 -11.54 14.51
N ALA A 113 1.06 -12.08 15.48
CA ALA A 113 0.77 -13.38 16.04
C ALA A 113 -0.31 -13.24 17.12
N ASN A 114 -1.34 -14.08 17.07
CA ASN A 114 -2.29 -14.23 18.17
C ASN A 114 -1.66 -15.07 19.31
N SER A 115 -2.42 -15.28 20.40
CA SER A 115 -1.98 -16.10 21.54
C SER A 115 -1.63 -17.56 21.19
N SER A 116 -2.16 -18.06 20.07
CA SER A 116 -1.89 -19.40 19.51
C SER A 116 -0.73 -19.39 18.50
N ASN A 117 -0.04 -18.25 18.36
CA ASN A 117 1.03 -18.02 17.38
C ASN A 117 0.60 -18.10 15.90
N GLU A 118 -0.68 -17.93 15.62
CA GLU A 118 -1.22 -17.83 14.26
C GLU A 118 -1.15 -16.38 13.77
N LEU A 119 -0.84 -16.19 12.49
CA LEU A 119 -0.79 -14.86 11.88
C LEU A 119 -2.20 -14.36 11.58
N VAL A 120 -2.52 -13.19 12.12
CA VAL A 120 -3.80 -12.51 11.91
C VAL A 120 -3.54 -11.10 11.39
N THR A 121 -4.33 -10.67 10.41
CA THR A 121 -4.28 -9.31 9.85
C THR A 121 -4.79 -8.29 10.85
N VAL A 122 -3.93 -7.33 11.23
CA VAL A 122 -4.24 -6.19 12.12
C VAL A 122 -4.85 -5.04 11.31
N ASP A 123 -4.19 -4.69 10.23
CA ASP A 123 -4.53 -3.57 9.36
C ASP A 123 -4.28 -3.99 7.93
N LYS A 124 -5.13 -3.51 7.05
CA LYS A 124 -5.07 -3.76 5.62
C LYS A 124 -5.25 -2.46 4.87
N TRP A 125 -4.35 -2.20 3.94
CA TRP A 125 -4.42 -1.09 3.00
C TRP A 125 -4.61 -1.65 1.59
N SER A 126 -5.76 -1.34 0.99
CA SER A 126 -6.06 -1.65 -0.41
C SER A 126 -5.80 -0.41 -1.26
N LEU A 127 -4.75 -0.44 -2.09
CA LEU A 127 -4.40 0.62 -3.03
C LEU A 127 -5.08 0.36 -4.38
N TYR A 128 -5.77 1.36 -4.92
CA TYR A 128 -6.54 1.23 -6.16
C TYR A 128 -5.89 1.98 -7.32
N ASP A 129 -6.14 1.45 -8.52
CA ASP A 129 -5.63 1.96 -9.79
C ASP A 129 -4.11 2.07 -9.82
N CYS A 130 -3.43 1.08 -9.23
CA CYS A 130 -1.99 1.10 -9.08
C CYS A 130 -1.29 0.82 -10.41
N PHE A 131 -0.22 1.55 -10.70
CA PHE A 131 0.69 1.22 -11.80
C PHE A 131 2.13 1.61 -11.44
N PRO A 132 3.15 0.92 -12.00
CA PRO A 132 4.54 1.24 -11.73
C PRO A 132 4.96 2.52 -12.44
N THR A 133 5.61 3.41 -11.69
CA THR A 133 6.25 4.62 -12.22
C THR A 133 7.76 4.44 -12.35
N SER A 134 8.35 3.53 -11.57
CA SER A 134 9.78 3.22 -11.62
C SER A 134 10.05 1.79 -11.16
N PHE A 135 10.99 1.14 -11.84
CA PHE A 135 11.58 -0.14 -11.47
C PHE A 135 13.10 -0.01 -11.53
N LEU A 136 13.79 -0.20 -10.41
CA LEU A 136 15.23 -0.01 -10.28
C LEU A 136 15.87 -1.27 -9.73
N LEU A 137 16.89 -1.78 -10.42
CA LEU A 137 17.74 -2.85 -9.93
C LEU A 137 18.90 -2.26 -9.13
N GLY A 138 19.18 -2.84 -7.96
CA GLY A 138 20.28 -2.44 -7.09
C GLY A 138 21.65 -2.79 -7.68
N GLU A 139 22.69 -2.24 -7.05
CA GLU A 139 24.08 -2.48 -7.45
C GLU A 139 24.45 -3.97 -7.33
N MET A 140 25.08 -4.51 -8.37
CA MET A 140 25.72 -5.83 -8.34
C MET A 140 27.23 -5.64 -8.20
N ASN A 141 27.79 -6.11 -7.09
CA ASN A 141 29.18 -5.90 -6.74
C ASN A 141 29.87 -7.25 -6.45
N SER A 142 30.85 -7.62 -7.26
CA SER A 142 31.56 -8.91 -7.15
C SER A 142 32.45 -9.04 -5.91
N GLN A 143 32.69 -7.96 -5.18
CA GLN A 143 33.50 -7.96 -3.95
C GLN A 143 32.64 -8.11 -2.67
N LYS A 144 31.31 -7.96 -2.76
CA LYS A 144 30.41 -7.98 -1.60
C LYS A 144 29.38 -9.09 -1.73
N SER A 145 29.25 -9.91 -0.69
CA SER A 145 28.14 -10.87 -0.59
C SER A 145 26.90 -10.15 -0.06
N ALA A 146 26.03 -9.70 -0.97
CA ALA A 146 24.80 -9.00 -0.65
C ALA A 146 23.64 -9.49 -1.54
N VAL A 147 22.42 -9.43 -1.02
CA VAL A 147 21.20 -9.72 -1.79
C VAL A 147 20.97 -8.57 -2.77
N VAL A 148 20.74 -8.89 -4.05
CA VAL A 148 20.35 -7.90 -5.05
C VAL A 148 18.93 -7.44 -4.74
N LEU A 149 18.77 -6.13 -4.58
CA LEU A 149 17.47 -5.52 -4.26
C LEU A 149 16.87 -4.87 -5.49
N GLU A 150 15.55 -4.96 -5.61
CA GLU A 150 14.75 -4.21 -6.56
C GLU A 150 13.94 -3.16 -5.80
N THR A 151 13.94 -1.94 -6.31
CA THR A 151 13.13 -0.84 -5.81
C THR A 151 12.03 -0.52 -6.81
N ILE A 152 10.79 -0.66 -6.36
CA ILE A 152 9.58 -0.42 -7.14
C ILE A 152 8.89 0.81 -6.58
N THR A 153 8.48 1.72 -7.46
CA THR A 153 7.61 2.84 -7.10
C THR A 153 6.30 2.70 -7.84
N LEU A 154 5.18 2.71 -7.10
CA LEU A 154 3.83 2.61 -7.66
C LEU A 154 3.05 3.89 -7.35
N ALA A 155 2.47 4.48 -8.40
CA ALA A 155 1.43 5.48 -8.23
C ALA A 155 0.09 4.79 -8.00
N TYR A 156 -0.80 5.43 -7.24
CA TYR A 156 -2.16 4.94 -6.98
C TYR A 156 -3.12 6.11 -6.78
N SER A 157 -4.39 5.90 -7.12
CA SER A 157 -5.39 6.98 -7.14
C SER A 157 -6.10 7.17 -5.79
N LYS A 158 -6.25 6.10 -5.02
CA LYS A 158 -6.82 6.12 -3.67
C LYS A 158 -6.39 4.88 -2.88
N TYR A 159 -6.58 4.92 -1.56
CA TYR A 159 -6.51 3.72 -0.73
C TYR A 159 -7.69 3.59 0.22
N GLU A 160 -8.02 2.35 0.56
CA GLU A 160 -8.96 2.02 1.63
C GLU A 160 -8.22 1.33 2.77
N ARG A 161 -8.46 1.78 4.01
CA ARG A 161 -7.92 1.14 5.21
C ARG A 161 -9.03 0.39 5.94
N GLU A 162 -8.79 -0.88 6.14
CA GLU A 162 -9.59 -1.76 7.00
C GLU A 162 -8.71 -2.13 8.19
N SER A 163 -9.24 -1.93 9.40
CA SER A 163 -8.58 -2.29 10.65
C SER A 163 -9.41 -3.36 11.37
N VAL A 164 -8.86 -3.96 12.43
CA VAL A 164 -9.62 -4.80 13.38
C VAL A 164 -10.95 -4.15 13.78
N GLY A 165 -10.97 -2.82 13.95
CA GLY A 165 -12.17 -2.05 14.30
C GLY A 165 -13.20 -1.87 13.16
N GLY A 166 -12.95 -2.41 11.96
CA GLY A 166 -13.77 -2.25 10.76
C GLY A 166 -13.16 -1.30 9.72
N LEU A 167 -13.94 -0.96 8.69
CA LEU A 167 -13.55 0.03 7.68
C LEU A 167 -13.46 1.42 8.32
N LEU A 168 -12.33 2.10 8.11
CA LEU A 168 -12.10 3.44 8.68
C LEU A 168 -12.38 4.59 7.71
N ASN A 169 -12.54 4.29 6.42
CA ASN A 169 -12.86 5.29 5.41
C ASN A 169 -14.36 5.29 5.12
N TYR A 170 -15.02 6.43 5.32
CA TYR A 170 -16.39 6.67 4.89
C TYR A 170 -16.38 7.19 3.44
N HIS A 171 -17.18 6.56 2.58
CA HIS A 171 -17.49 7.07 1.23
C HIS A 171 -18.28 8.38 1.31
#